data_AF-A0A1B1UDV1-F1
#
_entry.id   AF-A0A1B1UDV1-F1
#
_cell.length_a   1.000
_cell.length_b   1.000
_cell.length_c   1.000
_cell.angle_alpha   90.00
_cell.angle_beta   90.00
_cell.angle_gamma   90.00
#
_symmetry.space_group_name_H-M   'P 1'
#
loop_
_entity.id
_entity.type
_entity.pdbx_description
1 polymer ?
#
loop_
_entity_poly.entity_id
_entity_poly.type
_entity_poly.pdbx_seq_one_letter_code
_entity_poly.pdbx_strand_id
1 'polypeptide(L)'
;MAYWLKAGGFEPTLIEKARSLRDGGYVIDFWGHGYDLAERMELLPAIGRARYHIKELRIVDDSGKKAAGFGTNVFRELTGGRYITLPRSERSRLLFEGIERSIEVIFGTEIVNSTRMRPASLCN
;
A
#
# COMPACT_ATOMS: atom_id res chain seq x y z
N MET A 1 6.13 -0.79 -6.43
CA MET A 1 6.95 -1.25 -7.58
C MET A 1 8.32 -0.60 -7.60
N ALA A 2 8.44 0.74 -7.47
CA ALA A 2 9.72 1.44 -7.48
C ALA A 2 10.78 0.85 -6.53
N TYR A 3 10.39 0.42 -5.32
CA TYR A 3 11.25 -0.33 -4.40
C TYR A 3 11.95 -1.52 -5.06
N TRP A 4 11.17 -2.40 -5.70
CA TRP A 4 11.70 -3.62 -6.33
C TRP A 4 12.47 -3.34 -7.61
N LEU A 5 12.10 -2.30 -8.37
CA LEU A 5 12.90 -1.84 -9.51
C LEU A 5 14.28 -1.37 -9.04
N LYS A 6 14.35 -0.57 -7.97
CA LYS A 6 15.62 -0.12 -7.40
C LYS A 6 16.44 -1.30 -6.87
N ALA A 7 15.83 -2.23 -6.14
CA ALA A 7 16.48 -3.44 -5.66
C ALA A 7 16.99 -4.34 -6.81
N GLY A 8 16.33 -4.30 -7.97
CA GLY A 8 16.76 -4.99 -9.19
C GLY A 8 17.84 -4.27 -10.01
N GLY A 9 18.40 -3.16 -9.51
CA GLY A 9 19.47 -2.42 -10.18
C GLY A 9 18.99 -1.38 -11.21
N PHE A 10 17.69 -1.13 -11.31
CA PHE A 10 17.15 -0.07 -12.15
C PHE A 10 17.19 1.29 -11.44
N GLU A 11 17.05 2.36 -12.22
CA GLU A 11 16.95 3.75 -11.73
C GLU A 11 15.55 4.31 -12.04
N PRO A 12 14.51 3.91 -11.28
CA PRO A 12 13.16 4.39 -11.53
C PRO A 12 12.97 5.84 -11.04
N THR A 13 12.15 6.62 -11.77
CA THR A 13 11.57 7.88 -11.30
C THR A 13 10.09 7.67 -10.98
N LEU A 14 9.64 8.13 -9.81
CA LEU A 14 8.23 8.13 -9.42
C LEU A 14 7.59 9.48 -9.72
N ILE A 15 6.54 9.49 -10.55
CA ILE A 15 5.74 10.68 -10.85
C ILE A 15 4.39 10.55 -10.15
N GLU A 16 3.98 11.57 -9.38
CA GLU A 16 2.69 11.65 -8.70
C GLU A 16 1.97 12.96 -9.05
N LYS A 17 0.68 12.85 -9.39
CA LYS A 17 -0.17 13.99 -9.76
C LYS A 17 -0.48 14.89 -8.57
N ALA A 18 -0.72 14.31 -7.39
CA ALA A 18 -0.94 15.06 -6.17
C ALA A 18 0.31 15.85 -5.76
N ARG A 19 0.13 17.00 -5.10
CA ARG A 19 1.26 17.82 -4.61
C ARG A 19 1.96 17.24 -3.37
N SER A 20 1.32 16.28 -2.72
CA SER A 20 1.82 15.58 -1.54
C SER A 20 1.12 14.23 -1.43
N LEU A 21 1.64 13.36 -0.57
CA LEU A 21 0.88 12.19 -0.14
C LEU A 21 -0.45 12.63 0.47
N ARG A 22 -1.52 11.90 0.13
CA ARG A 22 -2.85 12.16 0.68
C ARG A 22 -2.92 11.70 2.12
N ASP A 23 -3.45 12.55 2.97
CA ASP A 23 -3.83 12.23 4.34
C ASP A 23 -5.28 11.70 4.40
N GLY A 24 -5.61 11.02 5.50
CA GLY A 24 -6.96 10.48 5.73
C GLY A 24 -7.36 9.26 4.88
N GLY A 25 -8.66 9.01 4.83
CA GLY A 25 -9.27 7.91 4.09
C GLY A 25 -9.86 6.80 4.97
N TYR A 26 -9.99 5.61 4.39
CA TYR A 26 -10.54 4.43 5.03
C TYR A 26 -9.43 3.52 5.59
N VAL A 27 -9.81 2.60 6.47
CA VAL A 27 -8.96 1.49 6.87
C VAL A 27 -9.00 0.38 5.83
N ILE A 28 -7.87 -0.30 5.66
CA ILE A 28 -7.75 -1.49 4.83
C ILE A 28 -7.32 -2.66 5.68
N ASP A 29 -7.72 -3.84 5.25
CA ASP A 29 -7.23 -5.09 5.79
C ASP A 29 -6.03 -5.56 4.97
N PHE A 30 -4.92 -5.80 5.64
CA PHE A 30 -3.63 -6.13 5.06
C PHE A 30 -3.22 -7.56 5.41
N TRP A 31 -3.26 -8.43 4.41
CA TRP A 31 -3.05 -9.88 4.52
C TRP A 31 -2.66 -10.45 3.14
N GLY A 32 -2.37 -11.75 3.08
CA GLY A 32 -1.99 -12.45 1.84
C GLY A 32 -0.67 -11.95 1.25
N HIS A 33 -0.54 -11.94 -0.08
CA HIS A 33 0.71 -11.57 -0.76
C HIS A 33 1.20 -10.15 -0.47
N GLY A 34 0.29 -9.22 -0.17
CA GLY A 34 0.68 -7.88 0.28
C GLY A 34 1.51 -7.96 1.56
N TYR A 35 1.10 -8.82 2.49
CA TYR A 35 1.80 -9.09 3.74
C TYR A 35 3.18 -9.70 3.49
N ASP A 36 3.27 -10.71 2.62
CA ASP A 36 4.54 -11.36 2.24
C ASP A 36 5.54 -10.34 1.66
N LEU A 37 5.07 -9.42 0.84
CA LEU A 37 5.91 -8.37 0.27
C LEU A 37 6.36 -7.37 1.33
N ALA A 38 5.46 -6.93 2.22
CA ALA A 38 5.84 -6.03 3.32
C ALA A 38 6.84 -6.68 4.29
N GLU A 39 6.76 -7.99 4.49
CA GLU A 39 7.75 -8.76 5.25
C GLU A 39 9.13 -8.68 4.60
N ARG A 40 9.21 -8.96 3.29
CA ARG A 40 10.46 -8.85 2.52
C ARG A 40 10.99 -7.43 2.38
N MET A 41 10.13 -6.44 2.54
CA MET A 41 10.49 -5.02 2.56
C MET A 41 10.81 -4.52 3.98
N GLU A 42 10.77 -5.40 5.00
CA GLU A 42 11.00 -5.08 6.42
C GLU A 42 10.04 -4.00 6.98
N LEU A 43 8.86 -3.87 6.38
CA LEU A 43 7.86 -2.85 6.76
C LEU A 43 6.91 -3.32 7.87
N LEU A 44 6.84 -4.62 8.16
CA LEU A 44 5.89 -5.16 9.14
C LEU A 44 5.99 -4.53 10.54
N PRO A 45 7.18 -4.25 11.11
CA PRO A 45 7.28 -3.56 12.40
C PRO A 45 6.65 -2.17 12.38
N ALA A 46 6.85 -1.41 11.29
CA ALA A 46 6.28 -0.07 11.14
C ALA A 46 4.77 -0.11 10.90
N ILE A 47 4.31 -1.02 10.04
CA ILE A 47 2.89 -1.30 9.79
C ILE A 47 2.18 -1.70 11.10
N GLY A 48 2.83 -2.55 11.91
CA GLY A 48 2.30 -3.00 13.19
C GLY A 48 2.10 -1.86 14.20
N ARG A 49 2.92 -0.80 14.15
CA ARG A 49 2.75 0.40 14.99
C ARG A 49 1.60 1.29 14.51
N ALA A 50 1.32 1.32 13.22
CA ALA A 50 0.25 2.10 12.61
C ALA A 50 -1.12 1.39 12.60
N ARG A 51 -1.21 0.18 13.16
CA ARG A 51 -2.41 -0.68 13.06
C ARG A 51 -3.59 -0.13 13.86
N TYR A 52 -4.78 -0.40 13.35
CA TYR A 52 -6.03 -0.31 14.10
C TYR A 52 -6.32 -1.62 14.82
N HIS A 53 -6.76 -1.49 16.06
CA HIS A 53 -7.22 -2.60 16.88
C HIS A 53 -8.74 -2.78 16.76
N ILE A 54 -9.18 -3.41 15.66
CA ILE A 54 -10.60 -3.77 15.52
C ILE A 54 -10.87 -5.03 16.35
N LYS A 55 -11.89 -4.96 17.21
CA LYS A 55 -12.31 -6.08 18.08
C LYS A 55 -13.36 -6.97 17.42
N GLU A 56 -14.31 -6.35 16.73
CA GLU A 56 -15.41 -7.06 16.09
C GLU A 56 -15.97 -6.26 14.92
N LEU A 57 -16.61 -7.00 14.01
CA LEU A 57 -17.48 -6.46 12.98
C LEU A 57 -18.93 -6.73 13.40
N ARG A 58 -19.77 -5.70 13.39
CA ARG A 58 -21.21 -5.80 13.70
C ARG A 58 -22.02 -5.37 12.49
N ILE A 59 -23.05 -6.15 12.19
CA ILE A 59 -24.12 -5.79 11.27
C ILE A 59 -25.32 -5.43 12.15
N VAL A 60 -25.85 -4.23 11.98
CA VAL A 60 -26.98 -3.70 12.76
C VAL A 60 -28.20 -3.50 11.88
N ASP A 61 -29.38 -3.64 12.46
CA ASP A 61 -30.64 -3.29 11.82
C ASP A 61 -30.89 -1.76 11.84
N ASP A 62 -32.04 -1.34 11.31
CA ASP A 62 -32.47 0.07 11.26
C ASP A 62 -32.69 0.70 12.63
N SER A 63 -32.96 -0.12 13.66
CA SER A 63 -33.04 0.30 15.06
C SER A 63 -31.67 0.40 15.74
N GLY A 64 -30.59 0.06 15.05
CA GLY A 64 -29.22 0.03 15.57
C GLY A 64 -28.91 -1.22 16.43
N LYS A 65 -29.82 -2.19 16.50
CA LYS A 65 -29.61 -3.44 17.24
C LYS A 65 -28.76 -4.39 16.42
N LYS A 66 -27.85 -5.12 17.07
CA LYS A 66 -26.97 -6.10 16.41
C LYS A 66 -27.82 -7.23 15.81
N ALA A 67 -27.87 -7.30 14.49
CA ALA A 67 -28.49 -8.37 13.72
C ALA A 67 -27.53 -9.56 13.53
N ALA A 68 -26.24 -9.27 13.30
CA ALA A 68 -25.19 -10.28 13.16
C ALA A 68 -23.80 -9.68 13.45
N GLY A 69 -22.77 -10.51 13.48
CA GLY A 69 -21.39 -10.05 13.59
C GLY A 69 -20.45 -11.13 14.09
N PHE A 70 -19.16 -10.84 14.04
CA PHE A 70 -18.10 -11.76 14.46
C PHE A 70 -16.87 -10.98 14.96
N GLY A 71 -16.09 -11.64 15.81
CA GLY A 71 -14.82 -11.08 16.30
C GLY A 71 -13.74 -11.14 15.23
N THR A 72 -12.79 -10.19 15.27
CA THR A 72 -11.66 -10.17 14.32
C THR A 72 -10.70 -11.35 14.46
N ASN A 73 -10.82 -12.13 15.55
CA ASN A 73 -10.10 -13.39 15.73
C ASN A 73 -10.32 -14.37 14.56
N VAL A 74 -11.51 -14.37 13.94
CA VAL A 74 -11.81 -15.22 12.77
C VAL A 74 -10.86 -14.93 11.62
N PHE A 75 -10.60 -13.65 11.32
CA PHE A 75 -9.62 -13.28 10.28
C PHE A 75 -8.21 -13.67 10.66
N ARG A 76 -7.85 -13.52 11.94
CA ARG A 76 -6.53 -13.91 12.43
C ARG A 76 -6.31 -15.42 12.26
N GLU A 77 -7.31 -16.25 12.53
CA GLU A 77 -7.24 -17.70 12.34
C GLU A 77 -7.13 -18.08 10.85
N LEU A 78 -8.00 -17.52 10.01
CA LEU A 78 -8.02 -17.78 8.56
C LEU A 78 -6.72 -17.35 7.84
N THR A 79 -5.99 -16.39 8.42
CA THR A 79 -4.73 -15.86 7.86
C THR A 79 -3.49 -16.37 8.60
N GLY A 80 -3.64 -17.30 9.55
CA GLY A 80 -2.51 -17.81 10.34
C GLY A 80 -1.77 -16.72 11.12
N GLY A 81 -2.47 -15.69 11.58
CA GLY A 81 -1.89 -14.53 12.27
C GLY A 81 -1.44 -13.39 11.36
N ARG A 82 -1.44 -13.58 10.03
CA ARG A 82 -0.95 -12.60 9.05
C ARG A 82 -2.06 -11.64 8.59
N TYR A 83 -2.63 -10.90 9.54
CA TYR A 83 -3.69 -9.92 9.29
C TYR A 83 -3.50 -8.67 10.14
N ILE A 84 -3.51 -7.52 9.48
CA ILE A 84 -3.39 -6.19 10.12
C ILE A 84 -4.39 -5.24 9.46
N THR A 85 -5.22 -4.57 10.26
CA THR A 85 -6.01 -3.43 9.76
C THR A 85 -5.22 -2.14 9.98
N LEU A 86 -5.13 -1.27 8.98
CA LEU A 86 -4.40 0.02 9.08
C LEU A 86 -5.00 1.07 8.12
N PRO A 87 -4.73 2.37 8.32
CA PRO A 87 -5.15 3.41 7.38
C PRO A 87 -4.49 3.21 6.02
N ARG A 88 -5.25 3.45 4.94
CA ARG A 88 -4.71 3.42 3.58
C ARG A 88 -3.56 4.43 3.40
N SER A 89 -3.66 5.60 4.02
CA SER A 89 -2.64 6.65 4.02
C SER A 89 -1.34 6.20 4.68
N GLU A 90 -1.42 5.53 5.83
CA GLU A 90 -0.24 5.00 6.54
C GLU A 90 0.52 3.97 5.71
N ARG A 91 -0.19 3.06 5.03
CA ARG A 91 0.46 2.13 4.09
C ARG A 91 1.21 2.89 2.99
N SER A 92 0.58 3.89 2.39
CA SER A 92 1.19 4.71 1.34
C SER A 92 2.42 5.47 1.86
N ARG A 93 2.34 6.04 3.06
CA ARG A 93 3.44 6.75 3.73
C ARG A 93 4.63 5.83 3.97
N LEU A 94 4.41 4.66 4.57
CA LEU A 94 5.49 3.71 4.88
C LEU A 94 6.19 3.17 3.62
N LEU A 95 5.43 2.89 2.56
CA LEU A 95 6.01 2.51 1.27
C LEU A 95 6.84 3.63 0.65
N PHE A 96 6.38 4.88 0.79
CA PHE A 96 7.05 6.06 0.26
C PHE A 96 8.36 6.34 1.00
N GLU A 97 8.34 6.34 2.33
CA GLU A 97 9.52 6.52 3.17
C GLU A 97 10.61 5.48 2.89
N GLY A 98 10.20 4.25 2.55
CA GLY A 98 11.13 3.18 2.16
C GLY A 98 11.84 3.39 0.82
N ILE A 99 11.40 4.35 -0.01
CA ILE A 99 11.99 4.59 -1.34
C ILE A 99 12.45 6.03 -1.57
N GLU A 100 11.87 7.03 -0.89
CA GLU A 100 12.03 8.46 -1.20
C GLU A 100 13.49 8.94 -1.23
N ARG A 101 14.37 8.30 -0.45
CA ARG A 101 15.80 8.64 -0.39
C ARG A 101 16.66 7.92 -1.44
N SER A 102 16.07 6.98 -2.17
CA SER A 102 16.78 6.05 -3.07
C SER A 102 16.45 6.22 -4.54
N ILE A 103 15.40 6.99 -4.84
CA ILE A 103 14.88 7.23 -6.19
C ILE A 103 14.49 8.69 -6.36
N GLU A 104 14.37 9.14 -7.60
CA GLU A 104 13.77 10.45 -7.90
C GLU A 104 12.25 10.37 -7.72
N VAL A 105 11.68 11.38 -7.05
CA VAL A 105 10.23 11.52 -6.86
C VAL A 105 9.80 12.93 -7.27
N ILE A 106 8.80 13.02 -8.15
CA ILE A 106 8.26 14.28 -8.66
C ILE A 106 6.76 14.34 -8.35
N PHE A 107 6.39 15.20 -7.40
CA PHE A 107 4.99 15.49 -7.06
C PHE A 107 4.41 16.60 -7.96
N GLY A 108 3.08 16.73 -7.95
CA GLY A 108 2.36 17.77 -8.68
C GLY A 108 2.46 17.65 -10.20
N THR A 109 2.86 16.49 -10.71
CA THR A 109 3.19 16.28 -12.12
C THR A 109 2.33 15.15 -12.69
N GLU A 110 1.77 15.37 -13.88
CA GLU A 110 0.91 14.40 -14.56
C GLU A 110 1.45 14.14 -15.97
N ILE A 111 1.47 12.86 -16.37
CA ILE A 111 1.78 12.47 -17.74
C ILE A 111 0.51 12.66 -18.57
N VAL A 112 0.52 13.66 -19.48
CA VAL A 112 -0.63 13.96 -20.34
C VAL A 112 -0.62 13.18 -21.65
N ASN A 113 0.55 12.78 -22.13
CA ASN A 113 0.73 11.95 -23.31
C ASN A 113 2.09 11.25 -23.26
N SER A 114 2.22 10.11 -23.94
CA SER A 114 3.48 9.40 -24.12
C SER A 114 3.52 8.79 -25.51
N THR A 115 4.61 9.04 -26.24
CA THR A 115 4.82 8.44 -27.56
C THR A 115 5.98 7.45 -27.49
N ARG A 116 5.75 6.20 -27.89
CA ARG A 116 6.82 5.21 -27.99
C ARG A 116 7.57 5.41 -29.30
N MET A 117 8.82 5.84 -29.22
CA MET A 117 9.70 5.87 -30.39
C MET A 117 10.16 4.44 -30.71
N ARG A 118 10.19 4.10 -32.00
CA ARG A 118 10.86 2.87 -32.45
C ARG A 118 12.37 3.12 -32.47
N PRO A 119 13.20 2.17 -32.03
CA PRO A 119 14.65 2.30 -32.17
C PRO A 119 14.97 2.53 -33.65
N ALA A 120 15.87 3.46 -33.94
CA ALA A 120 16.38 3.64 -35.29
C ALA A 120 16.96 2.30 -35.75
N SER A 121 16.41 1.73 -36.82
CA SER A 121 17.02 0.59 -37.50
C SER A 121 18.41 1.02 -37.93
N LEU A 122 19.44 0.39 -37.36
CA LEU A 122 20.81 0.46 -37.85
C LEU A 122 20.78 -0.08 -39.29
N CYS A 123 20.70 0.82 -40.28
CA CYS A 123 21.04 0.48 -41.66
C CYS A 123 22.55 0.20 -41.66
N ASN A 124 22.90 -1.08 -41.79
CA ASN A 124 24.21 -1.52 -42.24
C ASN A 124 24.07 -1.99 -43.69
#